data_AF-A0ABD7SQZ2-F1
#
_entry.id   AF-A0ABD7SQZ2-F1
#
_cell.length_a   1.000
_cell.length_b   1.000
_cell.length_c   1.000
_cell.angle_alpha   90.00
_cell.angle_beta   90.00
_cell.angle_gamma   90.00
#
_symmetry.space_group_name_H-M   'P 1'
#
loop_
_entity.id
_entity.type
_entity.pdbx_description
1 polymer ?
#
loop_
_entity_poly.entity_id
_entity_poly.type
_entity_poly.pdbx_seq_one_letter_code
_entity_poly.pdbx_strand_id
1 'polypeptide(L)'
;MSNKSNYVCPECGSPIKAWADLDAQVSFVISKAGKLTKRVITNNYQSDGRCGVNCTECDWELHVDDIDSDSPLKTAALDALERQSMIDELSAKR
;
A
#
# COMPACT_ATOMS: atom_id res chain seq x y z
N MET A 1 34.76 -2.86 0.50
CA MET A 1 33.67 -2.93 -0.49
C MET A 1 32.37 -3.02 0.29
N SER A 2 31.50 -2.01 0.13
CA SER A 2 30.42 -1.66 1.06
C SER A 2 29.15 -2.45 0.73
N ASN A 3 28.87 -3.50 1.49
CA ASN A 3 27.58 -4.21 1.48
C ASN A 3 26.86 -3.92 2.80
N LYS A 4 26.15 -2.78 2.85
CA LYS A 4 25.12 -2.53 3.88
C LYS A 4 23.84 -2.05 3.20
N SER A 5 23.06 -3.05 2.82
CA SER A 5 21.60 -3.04 2.70
C SER A 5 20.96 -2.25 3.86
N ASN A 6 20.75 -0.96 3.69
CA ASN A 6 20.15 -0.19 4.77
C ASN A 6 18.76 0.25 4.33
N TYR A 7 17.76 -0.54 4.73
CA TYR A 7 16.36 -0.14 4.83
C TYR A 7 16.22 1.00 5.87
N VAL A 8 16.89 2.12 5.61
CA VAL A 8 16.94 3.31 6.46
C VAL A 8 16.84 4.54 5.57
N CYS A 9 16.29 5.61 6.13
CA CYS A 9 16.17 6.88 5.44
C CYS A 9 17.56 7.48 5.18
N PRO A 10 17.86 7.93 3.95
CA PRO A 10 19.15 8.56 3.65
C PRO A 10 19.31 9.96 4.27
N GLU A 11 18.21 10.62 4.65
CA GLU A 11 18.25 11.97 5.21
C GLU A 11 18.46 11.99 6.72
N CYS A 12 17.74 11.15 7.47
CA CYS A 12 17.76 11.18 8.93
C CYS A 12 18.21 9.86 9.59
N GLY A 13 18.44 8.79 8.81
CA GLY A 13 18.86 7.49 9.33
C GLY A 13 17.77 6.67 10.04
N SER A 14 16.54 7.20 10.13
CA SER A 14 15.40 6.50 10.72
C SER A 14 14.93 5.30 9.87
N PRO A 15 14.11 4.40 10.44
CA PRO A 15 13.47 3.34 9.67
C PRO A 15 12.64 3.89 8.50
N ILE A 16 12.44 3.04 7.50
CA ILE A 16 11.52 3.28 6.38
C ILE A 16 10.34 2.32 6.46
N LYS A 17 9.23 2.68 5.84
CA LYS A 17 8.08 1.80 5.61
C LYS A 17 7.82 1.69 4.11
N ALA A 18 7.40 0.51 3.67
CA ALA A 18 6.85 0.31 2.33
C ALA A 18 5.34 0.55 2.35
N TRP A 19 4.81 1.14 1.30
CA TRP A 19 3.40 1.49 1.18
C TRP A 19 2.86 1.13 -0.19
N ALA A 20 1.56 0.85 -0.27
CA ALA A 20 0.80 0.71 -1.49
C ALA A 20 -0.58 1.32 -1.27
N ASP A 21 -1.04 2.12 -2.22
CA ASP A 21 -2.36 2.73 -2.16
C ASP A 21 -3.44 1.66 -2.35
N LEU A 22 -4.51 1.81 -1.58
CA LEU A 22 -5.71 0.99 -1.70
C LEU A 22 -6.85 1.86 -2.22
N ASP A 23 -7.26 1.62 -3.47
CA ASP A 23 -8.54 2.12 -3.95
C ASP A 23 -9.64 1.13 -3.53
N ALA A 24 -10.69 1.65 -2.91
CA ALA A 24 -11.76 0.83 -2.35
C ALA A 24 -13.12 1.43 -2.66
N GLN A 25 -14.05 0.57 -3.08
CA GLN A 25 -15.45 0.92 -3.20
C GLN A 25 -16.21 0.47 -1.95
N VAL A 26 -17.00 1.37 -1.38
CA VAL A 26 -18.03 1.02 -0.40
C VAL A 26 -19.38 0.97 -1.09
N SER A 27 -20.05 -0.17 -1.02
CA SER A 27 -21.40 -0.36 -1.56
C SER A 27 -22.38 -0.84 -0.48
N PHE A 28 -23.66 -0.53 -0.69
CA PHE A 28 -24.74 -0.90 0.22
C PHE A 28 -25.83 -1.65 -0.54
N VAL A 29 -26.24 -2.79 0.00
CA VAL A 29 -27.45 -3.46 -0.47
C VAL A 29 -28.64 -2.80 0.21
N ILE A 30 -29.59 -2.33 -0.60
CA ILE A 30 -30.82 -1.69 -0.15
C ILE A 30 -31.98 -2.63 -0.49
N SER A 31 -32.82 -2.95 0.49
CA SER A 31 -34.02 -3.77 0.27
C SER A 31 -35.08 -3.01 -0.53
N LYS A 32 -36.06 -3.73 -1.08
CA LYS A 32 -37.23 -3.14 -1.76
C LYS A 32 -38.02 -2.14 -0.88
N ALA A 33 -37.88 -2.24 0.45
CA ALA A 33 -38.49 -1.34 1.42
C ALA A 33 -37.60 -0.15 1.83
N GLY A 34 -36.46 0.06 1.17
CA GLY A 34 -35.55 1.18 1.44
C GLY A 34 -34.62 0.99 2.66
N LYS A 35 -34.62 -0.18 3.31
CA LYS A 35 -33.71 -0.48 4.42
C LYS A 35 -32.36 -0.97 3.91
N LEU A 36 -31.27 -0.47 4.49
CA LEU A 36 -29.91 -0.96 4.27
C LEU A 36 -29.75 -2.34 4.91
N THR A 37 -29.37 -3.34 4.11
CA THR A 37 -29.29 -4.75 4.54
C THR A 37 -27.87 -5.29 4.61
N LYS A 38 -26.95 -4.75 3.81
CA LYS A 38 -25.54 -5.16 3.82
C LYS A 38 -24.64 -4.00 3.42
N ARG A 39 -23.47 -3.88 4.04
CA ARG A 39 -22.35 -3.06 3.58
C ARG A 39 -21.28 -3.98 3.02
N VAL A 40 -20.75 -3.66 1.85
CA VAL A 40 -19.63 -4.37 1.21
C VAL A 40 -18.52 -3.34 0.96
N ILE A 41 -17.29 -3.69 1.30
CA ILE A 41 -16.09 -2.90 0.97
C ILE A 41 -15.21 -3.78 0.10
N THR A 42 -15.03 -3.39 -1.15
CA THR A 42 -14.28 -4.15 -2.14
C THR A 42 -13.07 -3.34 -2.58
N ASN A 43 -11.92 -4.00 -2.70
CA ASN A 43 -10.74 -3.41 -3.30
C ASN A 43 -10.94 -3.28 -4.81
N ASN A 44 -10.86 -2.05 -5.30
CA ASN A 44 -10.81 -1.78 -6.73
C ASN A 44 -9.35 -1.85 -7.15
N TYR A 45 -8.86 -3.06 -7.44
CA TYR A 45 -7.48 -3.26 -7.86
C TYR A 45 -7.09 -2.27 -8.96
N GLN A 46 -6.06 -1.47 -8.70
CA GLN A 46 -5.46 -0.56 -9.69
C GLN A 46 -4.15 -1.16 -10.16
N SER A 47 -4.01 -1.35 -11.46
CA SER A 47 -2.78 -1.88 -12.08
C SER A 47 -1.71 -0.80 -12.29
N ASP A 48 -1.93 0.43 -11.82
CA ASP A 48 -1.04 1.57 -12.02
C ASP A 48 0.10 1.64 -10.98
N GLY A 49 0.22 0.62 -10.11
CA GLY A 49 1.44 0.38 -9.34
C GLY A 49 1.73 1.47 -8.30
N ARG A 50 0.68 2.09 -7.72
CA ARG A 50 0.82 3.09 -6.66
C ARG A 50 1.38 2.49 -5.39
N CYS A 51 2.69 2.31 -5.35
CA CYS A 51 3.43 1.87 -4.19
C CYS A 51 4.80 2.55 -4.14
N GLY A 52 5.46 2.40 -3.00
CA GLY A 52 6.76 3.03 -2.77
C GLY A 52 7.29 2.74 -1.37
N VAL A 53 8.29 3.53 -0.99
CA VAL A 53 8.84 3.57 0.36
C VAL A 53 8.91 5.00 0.86
N ASN A 54 8.75 5.21 2.16
CA ASN A 54 8.98 6.51 2.79
C ASN A 54 9.55 6.38 4.20
N CYS A 55 10.13 7.46 4.69
CA CYS A 55 10.67 7.53 6.05
C CYS A 55 9.53 7.53 7.08
N THR A 56 9.82 7.02 8.29
CA THR A 56 8.87 7.12 9.41
C THR A 56 8.89 8.47 10.12
N GLU A 57 9.95 9.27 9.94
CA GLU A 57 10.20 10.50 10.73
C GLU A 57 10.38 11.79 9.90
N CYS A 58 10.70 11.70 8.61
CA CYS A 58 10.86 12.88 7.73
C CYS A 58 10.11 12.70 6.41
N ASP A 59 10.17 13.71 5.55
CA ASP A 59 9.39 13.78 4.30
C ASP A 59 10.03 13.01 3.12
N TRP A 60 11.11 12.27 3.37
CA TRP A 60 11.75 11.46 2.33
C TRP A 60 10.82 10.33 1.87
N GLU A 61 10.60 10.26 0.56
CA GLU A 61 9.83 9.20 -0.10
C GLU A 61 10.35 8.88 -1.51
N LEU A 62 10.08 7.67 -1.97
CA LEU A 62 10.31 7.22 -3.33
C LEU A 62 9.10 6.40 -3.81
N HIS A 63 8.57 6.75 -4.99
CA HIS A 63 7.62 5.91 -5.70
C HIS A 63 8.35 4.75 -6.40
N VAL A 64 7.67 3.61 -6.58
CA VAL A 64 8.28 2.39 -7.14
C VAL A 64 8.94 2.59 -8.51
N ASP A 65 8.43 3.52 -9.30
CA ASP A 65 8.97 3.89 -10.62
C ASP A 65 10.28 4.68 -10.52
N ASP A 66 10.50 5.38 -9.41
CA ASP A 66 11.71 6.15 -9.11
C ASP A 66 12.80 5.31 -8.41
N ILE A 67 12.48 4.06 -8.05
CA ILE A 67 13.43 3.14 -7.40
C ILE A 67 14.15 2.29 -8.46
N ASP A 68 15.49 2.28 -8.39
CA ASP A 68 16.35 1.43 -9.22
C ASP A 68 15.93 -0.04 -9.16
N SER A 69 15.96 -0.73 -10.32
CA SER A 69 15.45 -2.09 -10.47
C SER A 69 16.16 -3.13 -9.61
N ASP A 70 17.42 -2.90 -9.25
CA ASP A 70 18.24 -3.78 -8.41
C ASP A 70 18.23 -3.38 -6.92
N SER A 71 17.52 -2.31 -6.57
CA SER A 71 17.44 -1.84 -5.20
C SER A 71 16.53 -2.74 -4.35
N PRO A 72 16.94 -3.15 -3.14
CA PRO A 72 16.09 -3.91 -2.22
C PRO A 72 14.84 -3.12 -1.78
N LEU A 73 14.85 -1.79 -1.92
CA LEU A 73 13.68 -0.94 -1.66
C LEU A 73 12.55 -1.21 -2.65
N LYS A 74 12.89 -1.56 -3.90
CA LYS A 74 11.89 -1.86 -4.92
C LYS A 74 11.14 -3.14 -4.57
N THR A 75 11.86 -4.15 -4.10
CA THR A 75 11.25 -5.39 -3.59
C THR A 75 10.27 -5.09 -2.46
N ALA A 76 10.65 -4.27 -1.49
CA ALA A 76 9.75 -3.91 -0.39
C ALA A 76 8.48 -3.18 -0.87
N ALA A 77 8.60 -2.26 -1.84
CA ALA A 77 7.46 -1.58 -2.44
C ALA A 77 6.54 -2.55 -3.21
N LEU A 78 7.11 -3.51 -3.95
CA LEU A 78 6.36 -4.53 -4.68
C LEU A 78 5.67 -5.52 -3.73
N ASP A 79 6.31 -5.91 -2.62
CA ASP A 79 5.69 -6.74 -1.59
C ASP A 79 4.47 -6.05 -0.96
N ALA A 80 4.53 -4.72 -0.77
CA ALA A 80 3.38 -3.94 -0.30
C ALA A 80 2.22 -3.97 -1.31
N LEU A 81 2.53 -3.85 -2.61
CA LEU A 81 1.55 -3.94 -3.68
C LEU A 81 0.92 -5.33 -3.78
N GLU A 82 1.73 -6.40 -3.67
CA GLU A 82 1.23 -7.78 -3.66
C GLU A 82 0.27 -7.98 -2.47
N ARG A 83 0.67 -7.54 -1.27
CA ARG A 83 -0.19 -7.63 -0.08
C ARG A 83 -1.48 -6.82 -0.23
N GLN A 84 -1.41 -5.65 -0.86
CA GLN A 84 -2.60 -4.86 -1.18
C GLN A 84 -3.53 -5.63 -2.12
N SER A 85 -2.99 -6.30 -3.14
CA SER A 85 -3.77 -7.07 -4.12
C SER A 85 -4.52 -8.25 -3.49
N MET A 86 -4.05 -8.79 -2.37
CA MET A 86 -4.69 -9.87 -1.61
C MET A 86 -5.89 -9.41 -0.76
N ILE A 87 -6.16 -8.10 -0.69
CA ILE A 87 -7.29 -7.55 0.07
C ILE A 87 -8.52 -7.60 -0.82
N ASP A 88 -9.31 -8.67 -0.80
CA ASP A 88 -10.53 -8.78 -1.63
C ASP A 88 -11.74 -8.08 -0.99
N GLU A 89 -12.03 -8.36 0.29
CA GLU A 89 -13.10 -7.73 1.06
C GLU A 89 -12.60 -7.25 2.43
N LEU A 90 -12.71 -5.94 2.68
CA LEU A 90 -12.49 -5.38 4.02
C LEU A 90 -13.78 -5.48 4.83
N SER A 91 -14.04 -6.66 5.37
CA SER A 91 -15.11 -6.82 6.36
C SER A 91 -14.65 -6.30 7.71
N ALA A 92 -14.88 -5.01 7.97
CA ALA A 92 -14.76 -4.47 9.31
C ALA A 92 -15.80 -5.16 10.22
N LYS A 93 -15.34 -6.09 11.07
CA LYS A 93 -16.14 -6.57 12.20
C LYS A 93 -16.43 -5.38 13.10
N ARG A 94 -17.71 -5.11 13.33
CA ARG A 94 -18.18 -4.18 14.36
C ARG A 94 -18.00 -4.81 15.73
#